data_AF-A0A264W3S5-F1
#
_entry.id   AF-A0A264W3S5-F1
#
_cell.length_a   1.000
_cell.length_b   1.000
_cell.length_c   1.000
_cell.angle_alpha   90.00
_cell.angle_beta   90.00
_cell.angle_gamma   90.00
#
_symmetry.space_group_name_H-M   'P 1'
#
loop_
_entity.id
_entity.type
_entity.pdbx_description
1 polymer ?
#
loop_
_entity_poly.entity_id
_entity_poly.type
_entity_poly.pdbx_seq_one_letter_code
_entity_poly.pdbx_strand_id
1 'polypeptide(L)'
;MSDKRFLKDGLMIISQSKQNTRDIWNAHFGAAAIASYFFVKENELSNEVTKFIEVQTELMIKQHLGEAPSDEFEKLNLPVAEFLILEALGETIDELHWVGHNVIYAALSLLALKEDDGYLASRTAEKIAELILSFAKTIPGRSWIGYSASEVKRLQLDTTDMLTDISKPSQLSAFVLEELGQFKTIYQAEAHHDLIGHMLTFSHALNILYDLGHVEYFKRGLPSLLKLVKVLRVSRDLNGLSTLKIISPVDRHPFTKAIRSNYLPIEADFWKQNLMATDWDFGHIFKFPFSFYNHLNRITGIPKPAIENFRYVLYSD
;
A
#
# COMPACT_ATOMS: atom_id res chain seq x y z
N MET A 1 -22.04 -5.72 8.42
CA MET A 1 -21.25 -6.02 7.21
C MET A 1 -20.78 -4.69 6.66
N SER A 2 -19.51 -4.58 6.32
CA SER A 2 -18.96 -3.36 5.72
C SER A 2 -19.65 -3.05 4.40
N ASP A 3 -19.71 -1.77 4.05
CA ASP A 3 -20.43 -1.29 2.88
C ASP A 3 -19.69 -1.62 1.58
N LYS A 4 -20.25 -2.55 0.79
CA LYS A 4 -19.70 -2.92 -0.52
C LYS A 4 -19.63 -1.75 -1.51
N ARG A 5 -20.36 -0.65 -1.28
CA ARG A 5 -20.23 0.58 -2.08
C ARG A 5 -18.80 1.10 -2.10
N PHE A 6 -18.03 0.93 -1.03
CA PHE A 6 -16.62 1.35 -0.97
C PHE A 6 -15.73 0.63 -1.97
N LEU A 7 -16.04 -0.63 -2.29
CA LEU A 7 -15.30 -1.39 -3.30
C LEU A 7 -15.53 -0.80 -4.69
N LYS A 8 -16.79 -0.54 -5.02
CA LYS A 8 -17.19 0.06 -6.30
C LYS A 8 -16.61 1.46 -6.45
N ASP A 9 -16.81 2.32 -5.46
CA ASP A 9 -16.32 3.70 -5.50
C ASP A 9 -14.79 3.74 -5.52
N GLY A 10 -14.13 2.84 -4.79
CA GLY A 10 -12.68 2.68 -4.81
C GLY A 10 -12.14 2.30 -6.20
N LEU A 11 -12.77 1.31 -6.86
CA LEU A 11 -12.44 0.91 -8.22
C LEU A 11 -12.70 2.04 -9.24
N MET A 12 -13.77 2.82 -9.04
CA MET A 12 -14.04 4.00 -9.86
C MET A 12 -12.93 5.05 -9.72
N ILE A 13 -12.54 5.41 -8.50
CA ILE A 13 -11.46 6.38 -8.24
C ILE A 13 -10.15 5.94 -8.91
N ILE A 14 -9.76 4.66 -8.75
CA ILE A 14 -8.55 4.12 -9.40
C ILE A 14 -8.66 4.26 -10.92
N SER A 15 -9.78 3.81 -11.51
CA SER A 15 -9.98 3.84 -12.97
C SER A 15 -10.00 5.25 -13.55
N GLN A 16 -10.45 6.24 -12.78
CA GLN A 16 -10.57 7.62 -13.24
C GLN A 16 -9.32 8.45 -12.96
N SER A 17 -8.39 7.98 -12.11
CA SER A 17 -7.22 8.75 -11.64
C SER A 17 -6.54 9.51 -12.78
N LYS A 18 -6.05 8.81 -13.79
CA LYS A 18 -5.30 9.42 -14.89
C LYS A 18 -6.14 10.38 -15.75
N GLN A 19 -7.45 10.14 -15.89
CA GLN A 19 -8.33 10.98 -16.69
C GLN A 19 -8.69 12.28 -15.97
N ASN A 20 -8.98 12.20 -14.68
CA ASN A 20 -9.48 13.33 -13.89
C ASN A 20 -8.36 14.25 -13.41
N THR A 21 -7.22 13.69 -12.98
CA THR A 21 -6.14 14.49 -12.37
C THR A 21 -4.92 14.65 -13.28
N ARG A 22 -4.86 13.90 -14.39
CA ARG A 22 -3.65 13.74 -15.21
C ARG A 22 -2.46 13.16 -14.43
N ASP A 23 -2.73 12.55 -13.27
CA ASP A 23 -1.74 11.89 -12.43
C ASP A 23 -2.17 10.47 -12.02
N ILE A 24 -1.24 9.74 -11.42
CA ILE A 24 -1.42 8.36 -10.93
C ILE A 24 -1.76 8.32 -9.44
N TRP A 25 -1.91 9.49 -8.83
CA TRP A 25 -1.85 9.67 -7.39
C TRP A 25 -3.25 9.66 -6.78
N ASN A 26 -4.28 10.11 -7.49
CA ASN A 26 -5.66 10.00 -7.00
C ASN A 26 -6.08 8.54 -6.74
N ALA A 27 -5.49 7.58 -7.44
CA ALA A 27 -5.68 6.15 -7.19
C ALA A 27 -5.32 5.72 -5.75
N HIS A 28 -4.53 6.50 -5.00
CA HIS A 28 -4.29 6.26 -3.57
C HIS A 28 -5.58 6.20 -2.75
N PHE A 29 -6.52 7.11 -3.02
CA PHE A 29 -7.79 7.19 -2.28
C PHE A 29 -8.72 6.04 -2.65
N GLY A 30 -8.70 5.61 -3.91
CA GLY A 30 -9.46 4.44 -4.33
C GLY A 30 -8.92 3.14 -3.70
N ALA A 31 -7.59 3.00 -3.66
CA ALA A 31 -6.94 1.92 -2.93
C ALA A 31 -7.24 1.96 -1.41
N ALA A 32 -7.32 3.16 -0.83
CA ALA A 32 -7.66 3.35 0.57
C ALA A 32 -9.12 2.98 0.89
N ALA A 33 -10.07 3.29 0.00
CA ALA A 33 -11.47 2.88 0.14
C ALA A 33 -11.63 1.35 0.12
N ILE A 34 -10.89 0.66 -0.77
CA ILE A 34 -10.86 -0.80 -0.80
C ILE A 34 -10.23 -1.34 0.50
N ALA A 35 -9.09 -0.76 0.92
CA ALA A 35 -8.39 -1.16 2.12
C ALA A 35 -9.25 -1.00 3.39
N SER A 36 -10.05 0.06 3.49
CA SER A 36 -10.90 0.28 4.66
C SER A 36 -12.00 -0.77 4.78
N TYR A 37 -12.64 -1.16 3.67
CA TYR A 37 -13.61 -2.26 3.63
C TYR A 37 -12.99 -3.56 4.15
N PHE A 38 -11.84 -3.96 3.61
CA PHE A 38 -11.20 -5.22 4.01
C PHE A 38 -10.61 -5.16 5.41
N PHE A 39 -10.10 -4.01 5.86
CA PHE A 39 -9.64 -3.86 7.24
C PHE A 39 -10.78 -4.11 8.24
N VAL A 40 -11.98 -3.58 7.99
CA VAL A 40 -13.18 -3.86 8.79
C VAL A 40 -13.61 -5.32 8.65
N LYS A 41 -13.60 -5.88 7.44
CA LYS A 41 -14.08 -7.24 7.18
C LYS A 41 -13.19 -8.31 7.83
N GLU A 42 -11.88 -8.14 7.77
CA GLU A 42 -10.91 -9.18 8.16
C GLU A 42 -10.47 -9.11 9.62
N ASN A 43 -10.80 -8.03 10.32
CA ASN A 43 -10.43 -7.83 11.71
C ASN A 43 -11.72 -7.73 12.52
N GLU A 44 -11.81 -8.46 13.64
CA GLU A 44 -12.98 -8.48 14.53
C GLU A 44 -13.09 -7.16 15.32
N LEU A 45 -13.29 -6.05 14.61
CA LEU A 45 -13.34 -4.71 15.16
C LEU A 45 -14.65 -4.49 15.93
N SER A 46 -14.60 -3.62 16.93
CA SER A 46 -15.82 -3.17 17.60
C SER A 46 -16.73 -2.41 16.62
N ASN A 47 -18.03 -2.40 16.90
CA ASN A 47 -19.00 -1.62 16.12
C ASN A 47 -18.66 -0.12 16.11
N GLU A 48 -18.10 0.39 17.21
CA GLU A 48 -17.69 1.79 17.31
C GLU A 48 -16.55 2.11 16.34
N VAL A 49 -15.48 1.29 16.33
CA VAL A 49 -14.34 1.44 15.40
C VAL A 49 -14.80 1.32 13.96
N THR A 50 -15.63 0.31 13.67
CA THR A 50 -16.19 0.07 12.33
C THR A 50 -16.93 1.32 11.82
N LYS A 51 -17.81 1.89 12.64
CA LYS A 51 -18.58 3.09 12.28
C LYS A 51 -17.68 4.29 12.02
N PHE A 52 -16.63 4.50 12.81
CA PHE A 52 -15.69 5.59 12.55
C PHE A 52 -14.95 5.39 11.22
N ILE A 53 -14.48 4.18 10.93
CA ILE A 53 -13.82 3.87 9.65
C ILE A 53 -14.76 4.12 8.47
N GLU A 54 -16.02 3.67 8.57
CA GLU A 54 -17.03 3.90 7.54
C GLU A 54 -17.26 5.39 7.29
N VAL A 55 -17.46 6.19 8.35
CA VAL A 55 -17.65 7.65 8.23
C VAL A 55 -16.43 8.33 7.60
N GLN A 56 -15.21 7.99 8.03
CA GLN A 56 -13.98 8.56 7.47
C GLN A 56 -13.81 8.16 6.00
N THR A 57 -14.15 6.92 5.65
CA THR A 57 -14.10 6.41 4.27
C THR A 57 -15.10 7.15 3.38
N GLU A 58 -16.35 7.33 3.82
CA GLU A 58 -17.38 8.06 3.08
C GLU A 58 -16.98 9.50 2.80
N LEU A 59 -16.40 10.19 3.79
CA LEU A 59 -15.91 11.56 3.63
C LEU A 59 -14.77 11.64 2.62
N MET A 60 -13.79 10.73 2.72
CA MET A 60 -12.68 10.64 1.78
C MET A 60 -13.16 10.35 0.35
N ILE A 61 -14.03 9.36 0.16
CA ILE A 61 -14.61 9.04 -1.15
C ILE A 61 -15.33 10.25 -1.72
N LYS A 62 -16.18 10.91 -0.93
CA LYS A 62 -16.94 12.09 -1.38
C LYS A 62 -16.04 13.23 -1.87
N GLN A 63 -14.85 13.37 -1.29
CA GLN A 63 -13.90 14.41 -1.68
C GLN A 63 -13.14 14.08 -2.97
N HIS A 64 -12.88 12.80 -3.24
CA HIS A 64 -11.95 12.35 -4.30
C HIS A 64 -12.61 11.60 -5.46
N LEU A 65 -13.88 11.20 -5.31
CA LEU A 65 -14.68 10.62 -6.38
C LEU A 65 -15.09 11.71 -7.37
N GLY A 66 -14.68 11.54 -8.63
CA GLY A 66 -15.10 12.43 -9.72
C GLY A 66 -16.56 12.21 -10.13
N GLU A 67 -16.99 12.90 -11.18
CA GLU A 67 -18.31 12.68 -11.75
C GLU A 67 -18.49 11.21 -12.14
N ALA A 68 -19.67 10.65 -11.81
CA ALA A 68 -20.02 9.30 -12.23
C ALA A 68 -20.04 9.25 -13.77
N PRO A 69 -19.45 8.23 -14.40
CA PRO A 69 -19.56 8.08 -15.84
C PRO A 69 -21.03 7.99 -16.24
N SER A 70 -21.39 8.62 -17.36
CA SER A 70 -22.74 8.63 -17.93
C SER A 70 -23.25 7.25 -18.37
N ASP A 71 -22.36 6.26 -18.42
CA ASP A 71 -22.64 4.94 -18.96
C ASP A 71 -23.13 4.01 -17.84
N GLU A 72 -24.21 3.26 -18.10
CA GLU A 72 -24.68 2.21 -17.20
C GLU A 72 -23.58 1.17 -16.96
N PHE A 73 -23.41 0.74 -15.70
CA PHE A 73 -22.44 -0.29 -15.36
C PHE A 73 -22.88 -1.63 -15.95
N GLU A 74 -22.24 -2.09 -17.01
CA GLU A 74 -22.39 -3.48 -17.46
C GLU A 74 -21.69 -4.43 -16.48
N LYS A 75 -22.32 -5.54 -16.10
CA LYS A 75 -21.62 -6.57 -15.31
C LYS A 75 -20.59 -7.25 -16.20
N LEU A 76 -19.30 -7.05 -15.91
CA LEU A 76 -18.24 -7.76 -16.63
C LEU A 76 -18.15 -9.22 -16.18
N ASN A 77 -17.71 -10.07 -17.11
CA ASN A 77 -17.15 -11.37 -16.80
C ASN A 77 -15.82 -11.18 -16.02
N LEU A 78 -15.81 -11.49 -14.72
CA LEU A 78 -14.66 -11.35 -13.81
C LEU A 78 -13.32 -11.86 -14.42
N PRO A 79 -13.25 -13.08 -15.01
CA PRO A 79 -12.10 -13.56 -15.77
C PRO A 79 -11.50 -12.59 -16.79
N VAL A 80 -12.32 -11.77 -17.46
CA VAL A 80 -11.84 -10.78 -18.44
C VAL A 80 -11.16 -9.60 -17.75
N ALA A 81 -11.77 -9.04 -16.69
CA ALA A 81 -11.13 -7.97 -15.91
C ALA A 81 -9.82 -8.43 -15.29
N GLU A 82 -9.85 -9.63 -14.70
CA GLU A 82 -8.69 -10.28 -14.10
C GLU A 82 -7.56 -10.43 -15.12
N PHE A 83 -7.85 -10.95 -16.31
CA PHE A 83 -6.89 -11.06 -17.40
C PHE A 83 -6.26 -9.71 -17.78
N LEU A 84 -7.07 -8.67 -18.02
CA LEU A 84 -6.58 -7.35 -18.44
C LEU A 84 -5.64 -6.73 -17.40
N ILE A 85 -6.00 -6.79 -16.11
CA ILE A 85 -5.20 -6.21 -15.04
C ILE A 85 -3.90 -7.00 -14.85
N LEU A 86 -3.95 -8.33 -14.92
CA LEU A 86 -2.76 -9.18 -14.80
C LEU A 86 -1.81 -9.05 -16.00
N GLU A 87 -2.34 -8.92 -17.21
CA GLU A 87 -1.53 -8.66 -18.40
C GLU A 87 -0.76 -7.35 -18.24
N ALA A 88 -1.45 -6.27 -17.85
CA ALA A 88 -0.83 -4.98 -17.57
C ALA A 88 0.21 -5.02 -16.44
N LEU A 89 -0.09 -5.75 -15.36
CA LEU A 89 0.86 -5.95 -14.26
C LEU A 89 2.08 -6.76 -14.73
N GLY A 90 1.87 -7.71 -15.64
CA GLY A 90 2.93 -8.56 -16.20
C GLY A 90 4.05 -7.77 -16.87
N GLU A 91 3.74 -6.61 -17.45
CA GLU A 91 4.72 -5.73 -18.08
C GLU A 91 5.51 -4.86 -17.09
N THR A 92 5.08 -4.78 -15.83
CA THR A 92 5.65 -3.82 -14.85
C THR A 92 6.14 -4.46 -13.55
N ILE A 93 5.75 -5.70 -13.25
CA ILE A 93 5.99 -6.31 -11.93
C ILE A 93 7.47 -6.59 -11.63
N ASP A 94 8.29 -6.80 -12.66
CA ASP A 94 9.70 -7.20 -12.50
C ASP A 94 10.63 -6.02 -12.13
N GLU A 95 10.13 -4.78 -12.18
CA GLU A 95 10.85 -3.58 -11.74
C GLU A 95 10.14 -2.89 -10.57
N LEU A 96 10.93 -2.16 -9.77
CA LEU A 96 10.38 -1.27 -8.75
C LEU A 96 9.89 0.01 -9.44
N HIS A 97 8.59 0.28 -9.35
CA HIS A 97 7.95 1.46 -9.92
C HIS A 97 7.21 2.21 -8.81
N TRP A 98 7.65 3.45 -8.54
CA TRP A 98 7.15 4.27 -7.44
C TRP A 98 6.88 3.41 -6.19
N VAL A 99 7.90 2.79 -5.62
CA VAL A 99 7.82 2.03 -4.36
C VAL A 99 6.77 0.91 -4.32
N GLY A 100 6.28 0.44 -5.48
CA GLY A 100 5.35 -0.69 -5.61
C GLY A 100 3.90 -0.33 -5.95
N HIS A 101 3.59 0.93 -6.31
CA HIS A 101 2.22 1.37 -6.57
C HIS A 101 1.51 0.56 -7.68
N ASN A 102 2.21 0.13 -8.72
CA ASN A 102 1.65 -0.73 -9.76
C ASN A 102 1.09 -2.04 -9.19
N VAL A 103 1.83 -2.67 -8.27
CA VAL A 103 1.42 -3.93 -7.65
C VAL A 103 0.31 -3.70 -6.64
N ILE A 104 0.40 -2.64 -5.82
CA ILE A 104 -0.60 -2.29 -4.81
C ILE A 104 -1.96 -2.04 -5.46
N TYR A 105 -2.00 -1.21 -6.51
CA TYR A 105 -3.26 -0.91 -7.21
C TYR A 105 -3.84 -2.14 -7.89
N ALA A 106 -3.02 -2.91 -8.61
CA ALA A 106 -3.49 -4.11 -9.30
C ALA A 106 -4.08 -5.13 -8.30
N ALA A 107 -3.36 -5.42 -7.22
CA ALA A 107 -3.77 -6.40 -6.22
C ALA A 107 -5.08 -6.00 -5.52
N LEU A 108 -5.19 -4.75 -5.06
CA LEU A 108 -6.41 -4.26 -4.40
C LEU A 108 -7.59 -4.21 -5.38
N SER A 109 -7.36 -3.84 -6.64
CA SER A 109 -8.43 -3.87 -7.66
C SER A 109 -8.94 -5.30 -7.91
N LEU A 110 -8.04 -6.27 -8.07
CA LEU A 110 -8.41 -7.68 -8.25
C LEU A 110 -9.16 -8.23 -7.03
N LEU A 111 -8.70 -7.89 -5.81
CA LEU A 111 -9.35 -8.30 -4.58
C LEU A 111 -10.78 -7.74 -4.46
N ALA A 112 -10.96 -6.45 -4.78
CA ALA A 112 -12.27 -5.81 -4.79
C ALA A 112 -13.21 -6.41 -5.84
N LEU A 113 -12.71 -6.67 -7.06
CA LEU A 113 -13.48 -7.32 -8.13
C LEU A 113 -13.93 -8.74 -7.74
N LYS A 114 -13.06 -9.50 -7.07
CA LYS A 114 -13.39 -10.84 -6.59
C LYS A 114 -14.49 -10.82 -5.53
N GLU A 115 -14.43 -9.86 -4.61
CA GLU A 115 -15.37 -9.69 -3.50
C GLU A 115 -16.76 -9.20 -3.93
N ASP A 116 -16.82 -8.41 -5.00
CA ASP A 116 -18.06 -7.87 -5.56
C ASP A 116 -18.62 -8.72 -6.71
N ASP A 117 -18.12 -9.96 -6.91
CA ASP A 117 -18.53 -10.88 -7.99
C ASP A 117 -18.47 -10.23 -9.39
N GLY A 118 -17.46 -9.38 -9.62
CA GLY A 118 -17.24 -8.68 -10.88
C GLY A 118 -18.25 -7.59 -11.20
N TYR A 119 -18.96 -7.03 -10.22
CA TYR A 119 -19.98 -5.99 -10.42
C TYR A 119 -19.39 -4.61 -10.79
N LEU A 120 -18.72 -4.50 -11.94
CA LEU A 120 -18.32 -3.24 -12.59
C LEU A 120 -18.22 -3.37 -14.12
N ALA A 121 -18.27 -2.23 -14.80
CA ALA A 121 -18.17 -2.09 -16.26
C ALA A 121 -16.82 -2.56 -16.82
N SER A 122 -16.82 -3.16 -18.03
CA SER A 122 -15.62 -3.48 -18.84
C SER A 122 -14.60 -2.35 -18.86
N ARG A 123 -15.11 -1.13 -19.11
CA ARG A 123 -14.33 0.10 -19.20
C ARG A 123 -13.57 0.45 -17.93
N THR A 124 -14.01 0.01 -16.75
CA THR A 124 -13.28 0.22 -15.49
C THR A 124 -12.02 -0.63 -15.43
N ALA A 125 -12.10 -1.91 -15.80
CA ALA A 125 -10.94 -2.81 -15.80
C ALA A 125 -9.89 -2.38 -16.84
N GLU A 126 -10.32 -1.97 -18.03
CA GLU A 126 -9.43 -1.41 -19.07
C GLU A 126 -8.67 -0.18 -18.57
N LYS A 127 -9.38 0.78 -17.94
CA LYS A 127 -8.74 1.98 -17.39
C LYS A 127 -7.79 1.68 -16.22
N ILE A 128 -8.11 0.69 -15.39
CA ILE A 128 -7.19 0.22 -14.35
C ILE A 128 -5.94 -0.38 -15.01
N ALA A 129 -6.10 -1.24 -16.01
CA ALA A 129 -4.98 -1.81 -16.77
C ALA A 129 -4.11 -0.73 -17.43
N GLU A 130 -4.72 0.31 -18.04
CA GLU A 130 -4.02 1.48 -18.59
C GLU A 130 -3.23 2.26 -17.53
N LEU A 131 -3.78 2.40 -16.32
CA LEU A 131 -3.09 3.01 -15.18
C LEU A 131 -1.89 2.15 -14.79
N ILE A 132 -2.04 0.83 -14.65
CA ILE A 132 -0.94 -0.08 -14.31
C ILE A 132 0.17 -0.03 -15.37
N LEU A 133 -0.18 -0.10 -16.66
CA LEU A 133 0.79 0.00 -17.76
C LEU A 133 1.55 1.33 -17.77
N SER A 134 0.94 2.41 -17.28
CA SER A 134 1.62 3.72 -17.22
C SER A 134 2.85 3.73 -16.30
N PHE A 135 2.97 2.75 -15.38
CA PHE A 135 4.15 2.60 -14.53
C PHE A 135 5.38 2.09 -15.26
N ALA A 136 5.25 1.44 -16.44
CA ALA A 136 6.37 0.84 -17.18
C ALA A 136 7.54 1.81 -17.47
N LYS A 137 7.26 3.12 -17.52
CA LYS A 137 8.26 4.17 -17.78
C LYS A 137 8.63 5.00 -16.54
N THR A 138 8.19 4.56 -15.37
CA THR A 138 8.41 5.30 -14.12
C THR A 138 9.68 4.85 -13.40
N ILE A 139 10.18 5.74 -12.56
CA ILE A 139 11.33 5.50 -11.69
C ILE A 139 10.93 4.69 -10.45
N PRO A 140 11.91 4.09 -9.74
CA PRO A 140 11.64 3.41 -8.46
C PRO A 140 10.98 4.27 -7.39
N GLY A 141 11.19 5.58 -7.43
CA GLY A 141 10.75 6.52 -6.40
C GLY A 141 11.66 7.74 -6.40
N ARG A 142 11.23 8.82 -5.73
CA ARG A 142 11.94 10.11 -5.74
C ARG A 142 12.61 10.47 -4.41
N SER A 143 12.29 9.73 -3.35
CA SER A 143 12.67 10.03 -1.96
C SER A 143 13.40 8.81 -1.40
N TRP A 144 14.71 8.96 -1.16
CA TRP A 144 15.61 7.88 -0.76
C TRP A 144 16.69 8.38 0.20
N ILE A 145 17.03 7.54 1.18
CA ILE A 145 18.18 7.72 2.07
C ILE A 145 19.29 6.77 1.63
N GLY A 146 20.50 7.29 1.45
CA GLY A 146 21.69 6.52 1.06
C GLY A 146 21.78 6.17 -0.42
N TYR A 147 20.71 6.34 -1.21
CA TYR A 147 20.65 5.97 -2.63
C TYR A 147 20.01 7.05 -3.50
N SER A 148 20.32 7.03 -4.79
CA SER A 148 19.53 7.66 -5.86
C SER A 148 18.59 6.64 -6.51
N ALA A 149 17.54 7.13 -7.18
CA ALA A 149 16.64 6.28 -7.96
C ALA A 149 17.40 5.41 -8.99
N SER A 150 18.47 5.93 -9.59
CA SER A 150 19.30 5.20 -10.55
C SER A 150 20.09 4.04 -9.90
N GLU A 151 20.56 4.25 -8.67
CA GLU A 151 21.26 3.22 -7.89
C GLU A 151 20.28 2.15 -7.40
N VAL A 152 19.09 2.55 -6.93
CA VAL A 152 18.01 1.62 -6.57
C VAL A 152 17.63 0.75 -7.77
N LYS A 153 17.50 1.33 -8.97
CA LYS A 153 17.18 0.56 -10.18
C LYS A 153 18.22 -0.53 -10.47
N ARG A 154 19.51 -0.20 -10.36
CA ARG A 154 20.64 -1.13 -10.63
C ARG A 154 20.98 -2.06 -9.47
N LEU A 155 20.37 -1.85 -8.30
CA LEU A 155 20.66 -2.60 -7.08
C LEU A 155 20.46 -4.11 -7.32
N GLN A 156 21.45 -4.89 -6.93
CA GLN A 156 21.41 -6.35 -6.99
C GLN A 156 21.08 -6.91 -5.61
N LEU A 157 20.25 -7.96 -5.62
CA LEU A 157 19.99 -8.75 -4.43
C LEU A 157 21.10 -9.79 -4.27
N ASP A 158 21.44 -10.09 -3.03
CA ASP A 158 22.39 -11.11 -2.66
C ASP A 158 21.78 -12.08 -1.64
N THR A 159 22.57 -13.01 -1.13
CA THR A 159 22.11 -14.05 -0.21
C THR A 159 21.54 -13.50 1.10
N THR A 160 21.89 -12.28 1.50
CA THR A 160 21.37 -11.65 2.73
C THR A 160 19.99 -11.03 2.56
N ASP A 161 19.47 -11.00 1.33
CA ASP A 161 18.15 -10.44 1.02
C ASP A 161 17.02 -11.49 1.06
N MET A 162 17.30 -12.73 1.47
CA MET A 162 16.29 -13.77 1.77
C MET A 162 15.38 -14.15 0.58
N LEU A 163 15.75 -13.81 -0.66
CA LEU A 163 14.92 -14.05 -1.85
C LEU A 163 14.54 -15.52 -2.02
N THR A 164 15.46 -16.44 -1.73
CA THR A 164 15.24 -17.89 -1.85
C THR A 164 14.39 -18.48 -0.72
N ASP A 165 14.20 -17.73 0.38
CA ASP A 165 13.60 -18.24 1.61
C ASP A 165 12.10 -17.92 1.69
N ILE A 166 11.62 -17.01 0.83
CA ILE A 166 10.24 -16.57 0.76
C ILE A 166 9.53 -17.24 -0.41
N SER A 167 8.67 -18.21 -0.10
CA SER A 167 7.90 -18.99 -1.10
C SER A 167 6.38 -18.92 -0.91
N LYS A 168 5.92 -18.44 0.25
CA LYS A 168 4.50 -18.35 0.62
C LYS A 168 4.20 -17.11 1.48
N PRO A 169 2.93 -16.66 1.55
CA PRO A 169 2.54 -15.43 2.25
C PRO A 169 2.95 -15.36 3.72
N SER A 170 2.87 -16.45 4.47
CA SER A 170 3.24 -16.45 5.90
C SER A 170 4.74 -16.20 6.13
N GLN A 171 5.60 -16.66 5.20
CA GLN A 171 7.04 -16.36 5.25
C GLN A 171 7.29 -14.89 4.94
N LEU A 172 6.61 -14.34 3.93
CA LEU A 172 6.73 -12.92 3.60
C LEU A 172 6.27 -12.03 4.76
N SER A 173 5.15 -12.37 5.40
CA SER A 173 4.66 -11.63 6.56
C SER A 173 5.60 -11.68 7.76
N ALA A 174 6.15 -12.87 8.06
CA ALA A 174 7.14 -13.00 9.13
C ALA A 174 8.37 -12.14 8.86
N PHE A 175 8.90 -12.20 7.63
CA PHE A 175 10.02 -11.39 7.19
C PHE A 175 9.73 -9.89 7.33
N VAL A 176 8.63 -9.38 6.76
CA VAL A 176 8.32 -7.94 6.78
C VAL A 176 8.11 -7.41 8.19
N LEU A 177 7.46 -8.18 9.07
CA LEU A 177 7.28 -7.79 10.47
C LEU A 177 8.60 -7.82 11.24
N GLU A 178 9.49 -8.77 10.96
CA GLU A 178 10.85 -8.74 11.48
C GLU A 178 11.58 -7.47 11.03
N GLU A 179 11.55 -7.16 9.74
CA GLU A 179 12.22 -5.97 9.19
C GLU A 179 11.69 -4.66 9.78
N LEU A 180 10.37 -4.56 9.99
CA LEU A 180 9.76 -3.43 10.69
C LEU A 180 10.25 -3.33 12.14
N GLY A 181 10.42 -4.47 12.83
CA GLY A 181 10.90 -4.51 14.21
C GLY A 181 12.37 -4.11 14.41
N GLN A 182 13.17 -4.04 13.35
CA GLN A 182 14.61 -3.74 13.42
C GLN A 182 14.93 -2.22 13.40
N PHE A 183 13.98 -1.35 13.12
CA PHE A 183 14.22 0.10 13.13
C PHE A 183 14.39 0.61 14.57
N LYS A 184 15.51 1.26 14.87
CA LYS A 184 15.76 1.88 16.20
C LYS A 184 15.09 3.23 16.36
N THR A 185 14.93 3.97 15.27
CA THR A 185 14.26 5.28 15.26
C THR A 185 13.59 5.45 13.92
N ILE A 186 12.31 5.80 13.95
CA ILE A 186 11.53 6.14 12.76
C ILE A 186 11.42 7.66 12.66
N TYR A 187 11.55 8.18 11.44
CA TYR A 187 11.60 9.61 11.16
C TYR A 187 10.40 10.02 10.30
N GLN A 188 9.88 11.21 10.56
CA GLN A 188 8.84 11.84 9.78
C GLN A 188 9.43 12.39 8.45
N ALA A 189 9.58 11.52 7.45
CA ALA A 189 10.14 11.81 6.14
C ALA A 189 9.53 10.89 5.08
N GLU A 190 9.30 11.41 3.85
CA GLU A 190 8.85 10.62 2.69
C GLU A 190 9.85 9.48 2.41
N ALA A 191 11.15 9.77 2.53
CA ALA A 191 12.20 8.79 2.34
C ALA A 191 12.35 7.78 3.50
N HIS A 192 11.49 7.84 4.53
CA HIS A 192 11.56 6.93 5.68
C HIS A 192 10.22 6.30 6.09
N HIS A 193 9.39 6.92 6.95
CA HIS A 193 8.18 6.23 7.42
C HIS A 193 7.23 5.86 6.27
N ASP A 194 7.12 6.69 5.24
CA ASP A 194 6.32 6.37 4.05
C ASP A 194 6.88 5.14 3.33
N LEU A 195 8.20 5.05 3.15
CA LEU A 195 8.82 3.85 2.55
C LEU A 195 8.61 2.60 3.42
N ILE A 196 8.62 2.73 4.76
CA ILE A 196 8.31 1.63 5.68
C ILE A 196 6.84 1.21 5.50
N GLY A 197 5.92 2.17 5.39
CA GLY A 197 4.52 1.89 5.07
C GLY A 197 4.33 1.26 3.68
N HIS A 198 5.15 1.64 2.70
CA HIS A 198 5.17 1.02 1.38
C HIS A 198 5.76 -0.39 1.37
N MET A 199 6.73 -0.69 2.24
CA MET A 199 7.16 -2.07 2.47
C MET A 199 5.98 -2.94 2.95
N LEU A 200 5.15 -2.43 3.88
CA LEU A 200 3.95 -3.13 4.33
C LEU A 200 2.91 -3.30 3.22
N THR A 201 2.55 -2.22 2.52
CA THR A 201 1.48 -2.28 1.51
C THR A 201 1.88 -3.06 0.27
N PHE A 202 3.13 -2.95 -0.19
CA PHE A 202 3.61 -3.71 -1.35
C PHE A 202 3.73 -5.21 -1.01
N SER A 203 4.30 -5.57 0.14
CA SER A 203 4.37 -6.98 0.52
C SER A 203 2.99 -7.60 0.75
N HIS A 204 2.04 -6.85 1.32
CA HIS A 204 0.66 -7.27 1.40
C HIS A 204 0.01 -7.45 0.01
N ALA A 205 0.28 -6.56 -0.95
CA ALA A 205 -0.21 -6.71 -2.32
C ALA A 205 0.28 -8.02 -2.97
N LEU A 206 1.52 -8.43 -2.71
CA LEU A 206 2.00 -9.74 -3.14
C LEU A 206 1.22 -10.88 -2.47
N ASN A 207 0.96 -10.81 -1.17
CA ASN A 207 0.14 -11.79 -0.46
C ASN A 207 -1.27 -11.91 -1.06
N ILE A 208 -1.89 -10.78 -1.43
CA ILE A 208 -3.20 -10.76 -2.11
C ILE A 208 -3.12 -11.51 -3.45
N LEU A 209 -2.10 -11.22 -4.27
CA LEU A 209 -1.92 -11.92 -5.56
C LEU A 209 -1.76 -13.43 -5.36
N TYR A 210 -1.00 -13.85 -4.33
CA TYR A 210 -0.87 -15.27 -4.00
C TYR A 210 -2.21 -15.89 -3.61
N ASP A 211 -2.96 -15.25 -2.70
CA ASP A 211 -4.22 -15.77 -2.18
C ASP A 211 -5.32 -15.84 -3.26
N LEU A 212 -5.27 -14.96 -4.25
CA LEU A 212 -6.11 -15.02 -5.45
C LEU A 212 -5.69 -16.11 -6.45
N GLY A 213 -4.56 -16.80 -6.21
CA GLY A 213 -4.05 -17.88 -7.04
C GLY A 213 -2.98 -17.46 -8.06
N HIS A 214 -2.58 -16.19 -8.10
CA HIS A 214 -1.56 -15.64 -8.99
C HIS A 214 -0.14 -15.80 -8.42
N VAL A 215 0.20 -17.04 -8.07
CA VAL A 215 1.48 -17.40 -7.43
C VAL A 215 2.70 -16.94 -8.23
N GLU A 216 2.62 -16.92 -9.55
CA GLU A 216 3.71 -16.45 -10.41
C GLU A 216 3.97 -14.95 -10.24
N TYR A 217 2.91 -14.14 -10.12
CA TYR A 217 3.04 -12.70 -9.89
C TYR A 217 3.59 -12.41 -8.49
N PHE A 218 3.19 -13.18 -7.48
CA PHE A 218 3.82 -13.12 -6.15
C PHE A 218 5.34 -13.30 -6.25
N LYS A 219 5.80 -14.34 -6.94
CA LYS A 219 7.24 -14.64 -7.11
C LYS A 219 7.98 -13.56 -7.89
N ARG A 220 7.40 -13.09 -9.00
CA ARG A 220 7.99 -12.05 -9.85
C ARG A 220 8.12 -10.70 -9.15
N GLY A 221 7.20 -10.37 -8.25
CA GLY A 221 7.23 -9.12 -7.49
C GLY A 221 8.20 -9.11 -6.31
N LEU A 222 8.59 -10.28 -5.78
CA LEU A 222 9.50 -10.38 -4.62
C LEU A 222 10.83 -9.64 -4.83
N PRO A 223 11.55 -9.79 -5.96
CA PRO A 223 12.79 -9.05 -6.17
C PRO A 223 12.65 -7.54 -6.04
N SER A 224 11.58 -6.96 -6.59
CA SER A 224 11.32 -5.51 -6.54
C SER A 224 11.04 -5.04 -5.11
N LEU A 225 10.23 -5.80 -4.35
CA LEU A 225 10.00 -5.55 -2.93
C LEU A 225 11.30 -5.62 -2.12
N LEU A 226 12.11 -6.66 -2.34
CA LEU A 226 13.35 -6.85 -1.57
C LEU A 226 14.39 -5.75 -1.85
N LYS A 227 14.38 -5.14 -3.04
CA LYS A 227 15.19 -3.93 -3.30
C LYS A 227 14.75 -2.75 -2.41
N LEU A 228 13.44 -2.53 -2.25
CA LEU A 228 12.91 -1.51 -1.34
C LEU A 228 13.36 -1.79 0.11
N VAL A 229 13.25 -3.05 0.56
CA VAL A 229 13.70 -3.46 1.90
C VAL A 229 15.21 -3.24 2.07
N LYS A 230 16.02 -3.64 1.07
CA LYS A 230 17.48 -3.46 1.09
C LYS A 230 17.89 -2.00 1.27
N VAL A 231 17.22 -1.08 0.56
CA VAL A 231 17.44 0.36 0.71
C VAL A 231 17.06 0.83 2.11
N LEU A 232 15.90 0.42 2.62
CA LEU A 232 15.45 0.72 3.98
C LEU A 232 16.40 0.20 5.07
N ARG A 233 17.17 -0.87 4.84
CA ARG A 233 18.15 -1.37 5.82
C ARG A 233 19.21 -0.34 6.17
N VAL A 234 19.58 0.51 5.20
CA VAL A 234 20.58 1.58 5.39
C VAL A 234 20.11 2.62 6.39
N SER A 235 18.80 2.75 6.60
CA SER A 235 18.21 3.75 7.50
C SER A 235 17.80 3.22 8.88
N ARG A 236 17.95 1.92 9.17
CA ARG A 236 17.49 1.29 10.45
C ARG A 236 18.09 1.91 11.70
N ASP A 237 19.37 2.27 11.59
CA ASP A 237 20.19 2.77 12.68
C ASP A 237 20.56 4.24 12.48
N LEU A 238 19.75 4.99 11.72
CA LEU A 238 19.94 6.43 11.57
C LEU A 238 19.98 7.10 12.95
N ASN A 239 21.11 7.74 13.23
CA ASN A 239 21.20 8.73 14.28
C ASN A 239 20.97 10.13 13.69
N GLY A 240 20.52 11.08 14.51
CA GLY A 240 20.22 12.45 14.07
C GLY A 240 21.43 13.26 13.56
N LEU A 241 22.62 12.66 13.48
CA LEU A 241 23.88 13.21 12.97
C LEU A 241 24.35 12.50 11.68
N SER A 242 23.47 11.71 11.07
CA SER A 242 23.79 10.91 9.89
C SER A 242 24.35 11.75 8.76
N THR A 243 25.50 11.34 8.22
CA THR A 243 26.11 11.89 7.00
C THR A 243 25.56 11.23 5.74
N LEU A 244 24.55 10.36 5.87
CA LEU A 244 23.95 9.69 4.72
C LEU A 244 23.32 10.72 3.79
N LYS A 245 23.57 10.49 2.50
CA LYS A 245 23.00 11.27 1.40
C LYS A 245 21.47 11.15 1.43
N ILE A 246 20.79 12.29 1.38
CA ILE A 246 19.34 12.35 1.14
C ILE A 246 19.13 12.76 -0.31
N ILE A 247 18.35 11.97 -1.04
CA ILE A 247 17.80 12.38 -2.33
C ILE A 247 16.29 12.39 -2.18
N SER A 248 15.73 13.57 -1.94
CA SER A 248 14.29 13.76 -1.78
C SER A 248 13.92 15.19 -2.18
N PRO A 249 12.78 15.42 -2.86
CA PRO A 249 12.30 16.76 -3.11
C PRO A 249 11.92 17.49 -1.81
N VAL A 250 11.45 16.77 -0.79
CA VAL A 250 10.85 17.36 0.43
C VAL A 250 11.68 17.14 1.69
N ASP A 251 12.42 16.02 1.79
CA ASP A 251 13.12 15.69 3.04
C ASP A 251 14.46 16.42 3.16
N ARG A 252 14.75 16.95 4.34
CA ARG A 252 16.01 17.66 4.65
C ARG A 252 16.54 17.25 6.01
N HIS A 253 17.86 17.35 6.17
CA HIS A 253 18.51 17.24 7.48
C HIS A 253 18.29 18.51 8.33
N PRO A 254 18.25 18.41 9.66
CA PRO A 254 18.12 17.17 10.42
C PRO A 254 16.70 16.59 10.30
N PHE A 255 16.57 15.26 10.28
CA PHE A 255 15.26 14.63 10.24
C PHE A 255 14.48 14.83 11.55
N THR A 256 13.19 15.12 11.43
CA THR A 256 12.24 15.12 12.55
C THR A 256 11.88 13.67 12.91
N LYS A 257 11.97 13.31 14.20
CA LYS A 257 11.53 11.98 14.65
C LYS A 257 10.02 11.85 14.49
N ALA A 258 9.55 10.69 14.05
CA ALA A 258 8.12 10.41 14.01
C ALA A 258 7.53 10.44 15.43
N ILE A 259 6.31 10.95 15.54
CA ILE A 259 5.56 10.94 16.79
C ILE A 259 4.96 9.54 16.96
N ARG A 260 5.07 9.00 18.16
CA ARG A 260 4.46 7.72 18.50
C ARG A 260 2.95 7.88 18.62
N SER A 261 2.18 7.11 17.87
CA SER A 261 0.74 7.06 18.07
C SER A 261 0.38 6.41 19.41
N ASN A 262 -0.47 7.10 20.20
CA ASN A 262 -0.99 6.57 21.46
C ASN A 262 -1.99 5.43 21.24
N TYR A 263 -2.64 5.39 20.07
CA TYR A 263 -3.71 4.45 19.75
C TYR A 263 -3.35 3.63 18.52
N LEU A 264 -3.71 2.35 18.51
CA LEU A 264 -3.67 1.52 17.31
C LEU A 264 -4.98 1.68 16.51
N PRO A 265 -4.97 1.34 15.21
CA PRO A 265 -6.16 1.43 14.36
C PRO A 265 -7.32 0.50 14.75
N ILE A 266 -7.11 -0.43 15.67
CA ILE A 266 -8.18 -1.26 16.27
C ILE A 266 -8.86 -0.57 17.47
N GLU A 267 -8.33 0.58 17.91
CA GLU A 267 -8.82 1.37 19.03
C GLU A 267 -9.62 2.57 18.50
N ALA A 268 -10.80 2.85 19.07
CA ALA A 268 -11.70 3.88 18.55
C ALA A 268 -11.07 5.28 18.58
N ASP A 269 -10.24 5.56 19.58
CA ASP A 269 -9.61 6.87 19.75
C ASP A 269 -8.61 7.21 18.64
N PHE A 270 -8.08 6.22 17.92
CA PHE A 270 -7.30 6.46 16.71
C PHE A 270 -8.14 7.19 15.64
N TRP A 271 -9.40 6.79 15.46
CA TRP A 271 -10.28 7.30 14.39
C TRP A 271 -11.07 8.56 14.75
N LYS A 272 -11.02 8.99 16.03
CA LYS A 272 -11.61 10.25 16.51
C LYS A 272 -10.76 11.48 16.17
N GLN A 273 -9.52 11.28 15.72
CA GLN A 273 -8.61 12.34 15.28
C GLN A 273 -9.16 13.07 14.04
N ASN A 274 -8.67 14.30 13.80
CA ASN A 274 -9.11 15.10 12.64
C ASN A 274 -8.34 14.73 11.37
N LEU A 275 -8.53 13.49 10.91
CA LEU A 275 -7.80 12.89 9.78
C LEU A 275 -8.04 13.61 8.44
N MET A 276 -9.19 14.29 8.31
CA MET A 276 -9.50 15.12 7.15
C MET A 276 -8.55 16.32 7.01
N ALA A 277 -8.00 16.86 8.11
CA ALA A 277 -7.09 18.00 8.06
C ALA A 277 -5.77 17.71 7.33
N THR A 278 -5.42 16.44 7.20
CA THR A 278 -4.22 15.96 6.50
C THR A 278 -4.54 15.18 5.22
N ASP A 279 -5.78 15.33 4.72
CA ASP A 279 -6.27 14.59 3.57
C ASP A 279 -6.08 13.07 3.72
N TRP A 280 -6.35 12.57 4.95
CA TRP A 280 -6.16 11.18 5.36
C TRP A 280 -4.77 10.64 5.01
N ASP A 281 -3.75 11.50 5.07
CA ASP A 281 -2.36 11.19 4.71
C ASP A 281 -2.28 10.43 3.37
N PHE A 282 -2.94 10.97 2.34
CA PHE A 282 -3.00 10.35 1.01
C PHE A 282 -3.52 8.90 1.03
N GLY A 283 -4.49 8.67 1.91
CA GLY A 283 -5.13 7.38 2.17
C GLY A 283 -4.27 6.37 2.96
N HIS A 284 -3.07 6.73 3.41
CA HIS A 284 -2.19 5.84 4.19
C HIS A 284 -2.80 5.42 5.52
N ILE A 285 -3.62 6.29 6.12
CA ILE A 285 -4.43 6.00 7.31
C ILE A 285 -5.21 4.69 7.19
N PHE A 286 -5.65 4.30 5.99
CA PHE A 286 -6.40 3.06 5.77
C PHE A 286 -5.52 1.91 5.27
N LYS A 287 -4.62 2.19 4.33
CA LYS A 287 -3.77 1.17 3.67
C LYS A 287 -2.74 0.57 4.62
N PHE A 288 -2.12 1.37 5.48
CA PHE A 288 -1.09 0.89 6.40
C PHE A 288 -1.69 -0.03 7.46
N PRO A 289 -2.81 0.30 8.15
CA PRO A 289 -3.47 -0.64 9.05
C PRO A 289 -3.91 -1.92 8.37
N PHE A 290 -4.59 -1.83 7.21
CA PHE A 290 -5.02 -3.03 6.49
C PHE A 290 -3.84 -3.99 6.25
N SER A 291 -2.72 -3.45 5.77
CA SER A 291 -1.54 -4.24 5.45
C SER A 291 -0.82 -4.78 6.68
N PHE A 292 -0.64 -3.96 7.71
CA PHE A 292 -0.01 -4.39 8.95
C PHE A 292 -0.76 -5.54 9.62
N TYR A 293 -2.09 -5.41 9.75
CA TYR A 293 -2.91 -6.45 10.38
C TYR A 293 -3.04 -7.70 9.50
N ASN A 294 -3.05 -7.57 8.16
CA ASN A 294 -2.98 -8.75 7.30
C ASN A 294 -1.69 -9.55 7.51
N HIS A 295 -0.54 -8.88 7.69
CA HIS A 295 0.71 -9.57 8.04
C HIS A 295 0.64 -10.22 9.42
N LEU A 296 0.11 -9.49 10.42
CA LEU A 296 0.01 -9.98 11.80
C LEU A 296 -0.86 -11.24 11.89
N ASN A 297 -1.98 -11.27 11.16
CA ASN A 297 -2.94 -12.38 11.14
C ASN A 297 -2.37 -13.67 10.49
N ARG A 298 -1.23 -13.61 9.81
CA ARG A 298 -0.60 -14.75 9.12
C ARG A 298 0.51 -15.43 9.89
N ILE A 299 0.91 -14.89 11.03
CA ILE A 299 2.01 -15.42 11.84
C ILE A 299 1.52 -15.88 13.22
N THR A 300 2.25 -16.80 13.82
CA THR A 300 2.05 -17.19 15.21
C THR A 300 2.95 -16.39 16.12
N GLY A 301 2.38 -15.81 17.17
CA GLY A 301 3.12 -15.00 18.14
C GLY A 301 3.03 -13.50 17.85
N ILE A 302 3.33 -12.71 18.88
CA ILE A 302 3.18 -11.25 18.84
C ILE A 302 4.56 -10.62 18.66
N PRO A 303 4.89 -10.06 17.48
CA PRO A 303 6.15 -9.37 17.25
C PRO A 303 6.10 -7.98 17.90
N LYS A 304 6.30 -7.93 19.23
CA LYS A 304 6.22 -6.69 20.01
C LYS A 304 7.02 -5.52 19.42
N PRO A 305 8.26 -5.70 18.93
CA PRO A 305 9.00 -4.60 18.30
C PRO A 305 8.32 -4.06 17.04
N ALA A 306 7.73 -4.93 16.22
CA ALA A 306 7.02 -4.53 15.01
C ALA A 306 5.75 -3.72 15.33
N ILE A 307 4.97 -4.16 16.33
CA ILE A 307 3.78 -3.42 16.80
C ILE A 307 4.17 -2.05 17.34
N GLU A 308 5.25 -1.97 18.13
CA GLU A 308 5.74 -0.71 18.67
C GLU A 308 6.20 0.23 17.54
N ASN A 309 6.99 -0.27 16.60
CA ASN A 309 7.47 0.52 15.47
C ASN A 309 6.32 0.94 14.54
N PHE A 310 5.29 0.12 14.38
CA PHE A 310 4.11 0.47 13.60
C PHE A 310 3.43 1.75 14.12
N ARG A 311 3.44 2.00 15.43
CA ARG A 311 2.89 3.24 16.01
C ARG A 311 3.59 4.51 15.54
N TYR A 312 4.82 4.41 15.04
CA TYR A 312 5.56 5.53 14.47
C TYR A 312 5.42 5.64 12.93
N VAL A 313 4.83 4.63 12.29
CA VAL A 313 4.46 4.64 10.87
C VAL A 313 3.05 5.22 10.69
N LEU A 314 2.21 5.08 11.72
CA LEU A 314 0.90 5.72 11.75
C LEU A 314 1.04 7.24 11.86
N TYR A 315 0.19 7.94 11.12
CA TYR A 315 -0.08 9.35 11.37
C TYR A 315 -0.49 9.58 12.83
N SER A 316 0.06 10.61 13.44
CA SER A 316 -0.26 11.05 14.79
C SER A 316 -0.25 12.58 14.83
N ASP A 317 -1.32 13.17 15.35
CA ASP A 317 -1.41 14.60 15.68
C ASP A 317 -0.48 14.97 16.87
#